data_AF-A0A9E3D3E2-F1
#
_entry.id   AF-A0A9E3D3E2-F1
#
_cell.length_a   1.000
_cell.length_b   1.000
_cell.length_c   1.000
_cell.angle_alpha   90.00
_cell.angle_beta   90.00
_cell.angle_gamma   90.00
#
_symmetry.space_group_name_H-M   'P 1'
#
loop_
_entity.id
_entity.type
_entity.pdbx_description
1 polymer ?
#
loop_
_entity_poly.entity_id
_entity_poly.type
_entity_poly.pdbx_seq_one_letter_code
_entity_poly.pdbx_strand_id
1 'polypeptide(L)'
;MLVHAECEKARVGRDPAYDGRFFTGVRTTGIYCRPVCPVRPAHPRNVCFFPSAAAAEAAGFRPCLRCRPEAAPFSPAWRGSRVTAERAARLIIEEGALDGDGANVETLAARV
;
A
#
# COMPACT_ATOMS: atom_id res chain seq x y z
N MET A 1 21.78 12.97 -2.88
CA MET A 1 20.57 13.75 -3.22
C MET A 1 19.95 13.03 -4.42
N LEU A 2 18.76 12.43 -4.31
CA LEU A 2 18.17 11.66 -5.41
C LEU A 2 17.79 12.62 -6.57
N VAL A 3 18.18 12.26 -7.79
CA VAL A 3 17.91 13.08 -8.97
C VAL A 3 16.49 12.82 -9.47
N HIS A 4 15.75 13.85 -9.90
CA HIS A 4 14.35 13.71 -10.33
C HIS A 4 14.14 12.61 -11.38
N ALA A 5 15.05 12.48 -12.35
CA ALA A 5 14.99 11.45 -13.39
C ALA A 5 15.10 10.02 -12.82
N GLU A 6 15.91 9.83 -11.77
CA GLU A 6 16.09 8.56 -11.07
C GLU A 6 14.82 8.19 -10.28
N CYS A 7 14.26 9.15 -9.54
CA CYS A 7 13.00 8.96 -8.83
C CYS A 7 11.85 8.62 -9.78
N GLU A 8 11.79 9.26 -10.95
CA GLU A 8 10.77 8.98 -11.95
C GLU A 8 10.92 7.58 -12.55
N LYS A 9 12.14 7.18 -12.90
CA LYS A 9 12.43 5.83 -13.39
C LYS A 9 12.06 4.78 -12.34
N ALA A 10 12.44 4.99 -11.08
CA ALA A 10 12.14 4.08 -9.98
C ALA A 10 10.62 3.98 -9.72
N ARG A 11 9.89 5.10 -9.76
CA ARG A 11 8.42 5.16 -9.60
C ARG A 11 7.69 4.43 -10.72
N VAL A 12 8.10 4.65 -11.98
CA VAL A 12 7.48 3.99 -13.14
C VAL A 12 7.80 2.50 -13.17
N GLY A 13 9.04 2.13 -12.85
CA GLY A 13 9.50 0.73 -12.76
C GLY A 13 9.04 -0.01 -11.49
N ARG A 14 8.47 0.69 -10.51
CA ARG A 14 8.09 0.15 -9.19
C ARG A 14 9.25 -0.55 -8.49
N ASP A 15 10.42 0.06 -8.55
CA ASP A 15 11.66 -0.55 -8.06
C ASP A 15 11.66 -0.66 -6.52
N PRO A 16 11.67 -1.88 -5.96
CA PRO A 16 11.65 -2.09 -4.51
C PRO A 16 12.93 -1.59 -3.81
N ALA A 17 14.04 -1.42 -4.53
CA ALA A 17 15.27 -0.87 -3.95
C ALA A 17 15.12 0.60 -3.51
N TYR A 18 14.13 1.30 -4.04
CA TYR A 18 13.82 2.70 -3.69
C TYR A 18 12.69 2.83 -2.68
N ASP A 19 12.10 1.72 -2.26
CA ASP A 19 10.98 1.75 -1.33
C ASP A 19 11.40 2.35 0.02
N GLY A 20 10.72 3.44 0.42
CA GLY A 20 11.07 4.22 1.61
C GLY A 20 12.25 5.20 1.45
N ARG A 21 12.98 5.20 0.32
CA ARG A 21 14.02 6.22 0.05
C ARG A 21 13.45 7.58 -0.36
N PHE A 22 12.26 7.57 -0.97
CA PHE A 22 11.49 8.76 -1.29
C PHE A 22 10.00 8.41 -1.37
N PHE A 23 9.19 9.45 -1.42
CA PHE A 23 7.74 9.37 -1.58
C PHE A 23 7.31 10.25 -2.74
N THR A 24 6.18 9.91 -3.37
CA THR A 24 5.67 10.59 -4.56
C THR A 24 4.35 11.26 -4.22
N GLY A 25 4.22 12.56 -4.40
CA GLY A 25 2.96 13.30 -4.25
C GLY A 25 2.35 13.62 -5.60
N VAL A 26 1.05 13.35 -5.77
CA VAL A 26 0.29 13.67 -6.98
C VAL A 26 -0.53 14.93 -6.74
N ARG A 27 -0.14 16.05 -7.35
CA ARG A 27 -0.72 17.39 -7.15
C ARG A 27 -2.22 17.44 -7.40
N THR A 28 -2.70 16.70 -8.40
CA THR A 28 -4.13 16.72 -8.79
C THR A 28 -5.04 16.00 -7.80
N THR A 29 -4.53 15.03 -7.05
CA THR A 29 -5.33 14.26 -6.08
C THR A 29 -5.02 14.61 -4.63
N GLY A 30 -3.90 15.31 -4.38
CA GLY A 30 -3.38 15.55 -3.04
C GLY A 30 -3.02 14.26 -2.32
N ILE A 31 -2.66 13.19 -3.05
CA ILE A 31 -2.29 11.90 -2.46
C ILE A 31 -0.80 11.68 -2.60
N TYR A 32 -0.14 11.18 -1.55
CA TYR A 32 1.22 10.69 -1.64
C TYR A 32 1.31 9.16 -1.54
N CYS A 33 2.31 8.59 -2.20
CA CYS A 33 2.50 7.16 -2.40
C CYS A 33 3.97 6.75 -2.24
N ARG A 34 4.19 5.46 -1.98
CA ARG A 34 5.50 4.79 -2.10
C ARG A 34 5.85 4.60 -3.59
N PRO A 35 7.14 4.51 -3.99
CA PRO A 35 7.52 4.31 -5.39
C PRO A 35 7.08 2.94 -5.95
N VAL A 36 6.86 1.96 -5.07
CA VAL A 36 6.36 0.62 -5.42
C VAL A 36 4.84 0.52 -5.52
N CYS A 37 4.12 1.65 -5.46
CA CYS A 37 2.66 1.65 -5.45
C CYS A 37 2.09 0.94 -6.69
N PRO A 38 1.16 -0.02 -6.54
CA PRO A 38 0.59 -0.75 -7.68
C PRO A 38 -0.40 0.07 -8.50
N VAL A 39 -0.79 1.26 -8.01
CA VAL A 39 -1.69 2.18 -8.74
C VAL A 39 -1.01 2.64 -10.03
N ARG A 40 -1.83 2.94 -11.05
CA ARG A 40 -1.34 3.49 -12.32
C ARG A 40 -0.53 4.77 -12.04
N PRO A 41 0.74 4.85 -12.50
CA PRO A 41 1.55 6.07 -12.38
C PRO A 41 0.81 7.29 -12.93
N ALA A 42 0.71 8.35 -12.13
CA ALA A 42 0.22 9.64 -12.60
C ALA A 42 1.16 10.27 -13.64
N HIS A 43 0.63 11.20 -14.43
CA HIS A 43 1.41 11.95 -15.43
C HIS A 43 2.57 12.70 -14.74
N PRO A 44 3.81 12.64 -15.26
CA PRO A 44 5.00 13.21 -14.60
C PRO A 44 4.85 14.67 -14.19
N ARG A 45 4.21 15.50 -15.02
CA ARG A 45 3.92 16.92 -14.73
C ARG A 45 3.14 17.19 -13.42
N ASN A 46 2.40 16.20 -12.92
CA ASN A 46 1.60 16.29 -11.71
C ASN A 46 2.31 15.67 -10.50
N VAL A 47 3.52 15.15 -10.67
CA VAL A 47 4.26 14.43 -9.63
C VAL A 47 5.27 15.36 -8.98
N CYS A 48 5.41 15.24 -7.66
CA CYS A 48 6.50 15.80 -6.88
C CYS A 48 7.07 14.70 -5.98
N PHE A 49 8.30 14.89 -5.51
CA PHE A 49 9.01 13.91 -4.71
C PHE A 49 9.31 14.49 -3.32
N PHE A 50 9.16 13.66 -2.30
CA PHE A 50 9.42 14.00 -0.90
C PHE A 50 10.44 13.04 -0.29
N PRO A 51 11.31 13.51 0.62
CA PRO A 51 12.32 12.66 1.27
C PRO A 51 11.72 11.72 2.32
N SER A 52 10.53 12.02 2.83
CA SER A 52 9.86 11.20 3.84
C SER A 52 8.33 11.32 3.72
N ALA A 53 7.61 10.36 4.31
CA ALA A 53 6.15 10.42 4.44
C ALA A 53 5.71 11.68 5.21
N ALA A 54 6.39 11.98 6.33
CA ALA A 54 6.13 13.17 7.13
C ALA A 54 6.30 14.48 6.34
N ALA A 55 7.28 14.56 5.44
CA ALA A 55 7.46 15.73 4.58
C ALA A 55 6.31 15.90 3.58
N ALA A 56 5.74 14.80 3.07
CA ALA A 56 4.57 14.84 2.19
C ALA A 56 3.31 15.28 2.95
N GLU A 57 3.10 14.76 4.16
CA GLU A 57 1.99 15.15 5.03
C GLU A 57 2.07 16.62 5.45
N ALA A 58 3.27 17.09 5.82
CA ALA A 58 3.50 18.51 6.13
C ALA A 58 3.24 19.43 4.93
N ALA A 59 3.40 18.92 3.70
CA ALA A 59 3.04 19.62 2.46
C ALA A 59 1.54 19.52 2.11
N GLY A 60 0.71 18.91 2.97
CA GLY A 60 -0.74 18.81 2.81
C GLY A 60 -1.23 17.59 2.00
N PHE A 61 -0.37 16.61 1.72
CA PHE A 61 -0.77 15.40 1.00
C PHE A 61 -1.31 14.34 1.96
N ARG A 62 -2.33 13.62 1.50
CA ARG A 62 -3.00 12.52 2.21
C ARG A 62 -2.33 11.17 1.86
N PRO A 63 -2.22 10.22 2.80
CA PRO A 63 -1.64 8.91 2.50
C PRO A 63 -2.50 8.09 1.53
N CYS A 64 -1.84 7.39 0.61
CA CYS A 64 -2.50 6.45 -0.29
C CYS A 64 -2.98 5.20 0.45
N LEU A 65 -4.29 4.94 0.40
CA LEU A 65 -4.89 3.75 1.02
C LEU A 65 -4.46 2.41 0.38
N ARG A 66 -3.87 2.44 -0.82
CA ARG A 66 -3.45 1.24 -1.55
C ARG A 66 -2.05 0.77 -1.19
N CYS A 67 -1.10 1.69 -1.06
CA CYS A 67 0.29 1.37 -0.70
C CYS A 67 0.64 1.71 0.76
N ARG A 68 -0.30 2.34 1.48
CA ARG A 68 -0.22 2.65 2.91
C ARG A 68 1.16 3.19 3.33
N PRO A 69 1.61 4.32 2.72
CA PRO A 69 2.94 4.88 2.97
C PRO A 69 3.12 5.37 4.41
N GLU A 70 2.02 5.58 5.15
CA GLU A 70 1.99 5.92 6.57
C GLU A 70 2.23 4.72 7.48
N ALA A 71 1.99 3.50 6.98
CA ALA A 71 2.08 2.29 7.79
C ALA A 71 3.51 1.74 7.84
N ALA A 72 3.91 1.23 9.00
CA ALA A 72 5.19 0.54 9.16
C ALA A 72 5.25 -0.68 8.20
N PRO A 73 6.41 -0.97 7.58
CA PRO A 73 6.57 -2.15 6.73
C PRO A 73 6.11 -3.43 7.44
N PHE A 74 5.45 -4.33 6.71
CA PHE A 74 4.93 -5.62 7.19
C PHE A 74 3.79 -5.57 8.23
N SER A 75 3.43 -4.37 8.73
CA SER A 75 2.26 -4.20 9.60
C SER A 75 0.97 -4.67 8.90
N PRO A 76 -0.09 -5.02 9.65
CA PRO A 76 -1.36 -5.40 9.04
C PRO A 76 -1.93 -4.35 8.10
N ALA A 77 -1.82 -3.07 8.47
CA ALA A 77 -2.23 -1.96 7.62
C ALA A 77 -1.44 -1.94 6.29
N TRP A 78 -0.14 -2.20 6.34
CA TRP A 78 0.72 -2.25 5.14
C TRP A 78 0.40 -3.44 4.24
N ARG A 79 0.16 -4.63 4.81
CA ARG A 79 -0.21 -5.85 4.08
C ARG A 79 -1.64 -5.78 3.51
N GLY A 80 -2.50 -4.93 4.06
CA GLY A 80 -3.86 -4.69 3.59
C GLY A 80 -4.73 -5.96 3.63
N SER A 81 -5.55 -6.15 2.59
CA SER A 81 -6.49 -7.28 2.50
C SER A 81 -5.82 -8.66 2.51
N ARG A 82 -4.51 -8.72 2.27
CA ARG A 82 -3.74 -9.97 2.35
C ARG A 82 -3.78 -10.56 3.76
N VAL A 83 -3.79 -9.73 4.81
CA VAL A 83 -3.88 -10.22 6.20
C VAL A 83 -5.21 -10.93 6.44
N THR A 84 -6.31 -10.35 5.95
CA THR A 84 -7.64 -10.95 6.05
C THR A 84 -7.68 -12.30 5.33
N ALA A 85 -7.12 -12.38 4.11
CA ALA A 85 -7.06 -13.63 3.35
C ALA A 85 -6.17 -14.70 4.00
N GLU A 86 -5.00 -14.32 4.52
CA GLU A 86 -4.10 -15.23 5.25
C GLU A 86 -4.77 -15.79 6.51
N ARG A 87 -5.50 -14.95 7.26
CA ARG A 87 -6.27 -15.39 8.42
C ARG A 87 -7.42 -16.30 8.02
N ALA A 88 -8.17 -15.97 6.98
CA ALA A 88 -9.25 -16.82 6.46
C ALA A 88 -8.72 -18.21 6.08
N ALA A 89 -7.61 -18.26 5.34
CA ALA A 89 -6.98 -19.52 4.94
C ALA A 89 -6.60 -20.38 6.16
N ARG A 90 -6.05 -19.75 7.22
CA ARG A 90 -5.74 -20.45 8.46
C ARG A 90 -6.99 -21.07 9.11
N LEU A 91 -8.08 -20.30 9.23
CA LEU A 91 -9.33 -20.79 9.81
C LEU A 91 -9.93 -21.96 9.00
N ILE A 92 -9.83 -21.91 7.67
CA ILE A 92 -10.30 -22.98 6.79
C ILE A 92 -9.46 -24.24 6.99
N ILE A 93 -8.12 -24.12 6.94
CA ILE A 93 -7.21 -25.27 6.95
C ILE A 93 -7.10 -25.92 8.34
N GLU A 94 -6.98 -25.10 9.39
CA GLU A 94 -6.69 -25.60 10.75
C GLU A 94 -7.95 -25.92 11.55
N GLU A 95 -9.03 -25.16 11.33
CA GLU A 95 -10.26 -25.26 12.14
C GLU A 95 -11.45 -25.80 11.34
N GLY A 96 -11.27 -26.15 10.06
CA GLY A 96 -12.35 -26.64 9.21
C GLY A 96 -13.52 -25.67 9.10
N ALA A 97 -13.24 -24.36 9.10
CA ALA A 97 -14.26 -23.31 9.23
C ALA A 97 -15.35 -23.34 8.14
N LEU A 98 -15.15 -24.08 7.05
CA LEU A 98 -16.11 -24.26 5.96
C LEU A 98 -16.58 -25.72 5.78
N ASP A 99 -16.20 -26.63 6.67
CA ASP A 99 -16.44 -28.08 6.49
C ASP A 99 -17.76 -28.55 7.12
N GLY A 100 -18.40 -27.74 7.97
CA GLY A 100 -19.59 -28.11 8.74
C GLY A 100 -20.92 -27.73 8.08
N ASP A 101 -22.01 -28.39 8.52
CA ASP A 101 -23.37 -28.07 8.09
C ASP A 101 -23.75 -26.63 8.48
N GLY A 102 -24.19 -25.85 7.48
CA GLY A 102 -24.51 -24.43 7.65
C GLY A 102 -23.30 -23.49 7.63
N ALA A 103 -22.08 -23.99 7.41
CA ALA A 103 -20.92 -23.14 7.18
C ALA A 103 -21.08 -22.34 5.87
N ASN A 104 -20.75 -21.05 5.93
CA ASN A 104 -20.87 -20.14 4.79
C ASN A 104 -19.84 -19.01 4.89
N VAL A 105 -19.78 -18.18 3.85
CA VAL A 105 -18.79 -17.11 3.75
C VAL A 105 -19.08 -16.00 4.76
N GLU A 106 -20.34 -15.76 5.09
CA GLU A 106 -20.76 -14.74 6.06
C GLU A 106 -20.28 -15.08 7.47
N THR A 107 -20.40 -16.34 7.90
CA THR A 107 -19.90 -16.79 9.21
C THR A 107 -18.38 -16.78 9.29
N LEU A 108 -17.69 -17.10 8.19
CA LEU A 108 -16.23 -16.95 8.10
C LEU A 108 -15.80 -15.47 8.14
N ALA A 109 -16.52 -14.59 7.44
CA ALA A 109 -16.21 -13.17 7.36
C ALA A 109 -16.29 -12.46 8.72
N ALA A 110 -17.21 -12.89 9.60
CA ALA A 110 -17.31 -12.37 10.97
C ALA A 110 -16.09 -12.70 11.86
N ARG A 111 -15.21 -13.62 11.41
CA ARG A 111 -14.09 -14.15 12.20
C ARG A 111 -12.72 -13.63 11.78
N VAL A 112 -12.63 -12.86 10.69
CA VAL A 112 -11.37 -12.40 10.08
C VAL A 112 -11.02 -10.95 10.42
#